data_AF-A0A4V1IW30-F1
#
_entry.id   AF-A0A4V1IW30-F1
#
_cell.length_a   1.000
_cell.length_b   1.000
_cell.length_c   1.000
_cell.angle_alpha   90.00
_cell.angle_beta   90.00
_cell.angle_gamma   90.00
#
_symmetry.space_group_name_H-M   'P 1'
#
loop_
_entity.id
_entity.type
_entity.pdbx_description
1 polymer ?
#
loop_
_entity_poly.entity_id
_entity_poly.type
_entity_poly.pdbx_seq_one_letter_code
_entity_poly.pdbx_strand_id
1 'polypeptide(L)'
;MSGRPLSSGASSQHALPQDGLALSDFVLRAQVLQLYRRYQCVIRRSNLTPHDRNELLDWVRHEFKQHRTASGQDVIKTLLSEGRRQLNTLERSLMLAGQ
;
A
#
# COMPACT_ATOMS: atom_id res chain seq x y z
N MET A 1 8.90 66.94 0.39
CA MET A 1 10.15 66.53 -0.29
C MET A 1 10.75 65.37 0.49
N SER A 2 11.18 64.33 -0.22
CA SER A 2 11.96 63.16 0.24
C SER A 2 11.24 62.19 1.20
N GLY A 3 11.12 60.90 0.94
CA GLY A 3 11.58 60.06 -0.17
C GLY A 3 11.16 58.63 0.14
N ARG A 4 10.58 57.93 -0.83
CA ARG A 4 10.40 56.47 -0.77
C ARG A 4 11.79 55.82 -0.91
N PRO A 5 12.13 54.79 -0.14
CA PRO A 5 13.01 53.75 -0.61
C PRO A 5 12.22 52.54 -1.10
N LEU A 6 12.71 52.04 -2.22
CA LEU A 6 12.25 50.89 -2.97
C LEU A 6 12.61 49.58 -2.24
N SER A 7 11.76 48.57 -2.47
CA SER A 7 12.13 47.17 -2.72
C SER A 7 13.19 46.57 -1.80
N SER A 8 12.76 45.78 -0.80
CA SER A 8 13.60 44.70 -0.28
C SER A 8 12.91 43.39 -0.59
N GLY A 9 13.63 42.54 -1.31
CA GLY A 9 13.12 41.43 -2.10
C GLY A 9 12.22 40.49 -1.30
N ALA A 10 11.08 40.17 -1.91
CA ALA A 10 10.46 38.88 -1.71
C ALA A 10 11.55 37.83 -1.96
N SER A 11 12.04 37.24 -0.87
CA SER A 11 12.78 35.99 -0.94
C SER A 11 11.79 34.95 -1.43
N SER A 12 11.63 34.90 -2.75
CA SER A 12 11.07 33.75 -3.46
C SER A 12 12.04 32.61 -3.19
N GLN A 13 11.90 31.99 -2.02
CA GLN A 13 12.32 30.62 -1.82
C GLN A 13 11.61 29.85 -2.92
N HIS A 14 12.33 29.48 -3.98
CA HIS A 14 11.88 28.46 -4.89
C HIS A 14 11.79 27.18 -4.08
N ALA A 15 10.65 27.00 -3.41
CA ALA A 15 10.24 25.72 -2.90
C ALA A 15 10.24 24.78 -4.11
N LEU A 16 11.14 23.81 -4.08
CA LEU A 16 11.12 22.70 -5.02
C LEU A 16 9.69 22.14 -5.00
N PRO A 17 9.05 21.92 -6.16
CA PRO A 17 7.78 21.23 -6.18
C PRO A 17 7.97 19.89 -5.47
N GLN A 18 7.34 19.72 -4.31
CA GLN A 18 7.36 18.48 -3.53
C GLN A 18 6.46 17.42 -4.17
N ASP A 19 6.36 17.44 -5.51
CA ASP A 19 5.55 16.52 -6.32
C ASP A 19 6.28 15.19 -6.58
N GLY A 20 7.47 15.00 -6.00
CA GLY A 20 8.15 13.72 -5.92
C GLY A 20 7.64 12.93 -4.71
N LEU A 21 7.12 11.73 -4.94
CA LEU A 21 6.80 10.77 -3.88
C LEU A 21 8.01 10.62 -2.95
N ALA A 22 7.80 10.78 -1.64
CA ALA A 22 8.87 10.61 -0.67
C ALA A 22 9.39 9.17 -0.74
N LEU A 23 10.67 8.94 -0.41
CA LEU A 23 11.25 7.60 -0.35
C LEU A 23 10.40 6.63 0.48
N SER A 24 9.80 7.13 1.57
CA SER A 24 8.85 6.39 2.41
C SER A 24 7.62 5.90 1.64
N ASP A 25 7.08 6.68 0.70
CA ASP A 25 5.94 6.27 -0.12
C ASP A 25 6.30 5.16 -1.11
N PHE A 26 7.53 5.16 -1.62
CA PHE A 26 8.05 4.07 -2.45
C PHE A 26 8.20 2.78 -1.64
N VAL A 27 8.78 2.88 -0.44
CA VAL A 27 8.93 1.75 0.48
C VAL A 27 7.57 1.16 0.88
N LEU A 28 6.57 2.00 1.17
CA LEU A 28 5.22 1.54 1.49
C LEU A 28 4.56 0.83 0.29
N ARG A 29 4.69 1.36 -0.93
CA ARG A 29 4.20 0.68 -2.14
C ARG A 29 4.87 -0.69 -2.33
N ALA A 30 6.18 -0.78 -2.11
CA ALA A 30 6.90 -2.05 -2.19
C ALA A 30 6.37 -3.07 -1.16
N GLN A 31 6.10 -2.64 0.08
CA GLN A 31 5.50 -3.50 1.11
C GLN A 31 4.09 -3.99 0.73
N VAL A 32 3.26 -3.12 0.14
CA VAL A 32 1.92 -3.51 -0.34
C VAL A 32 2.03 -4.57 -1.43
N LEU A 33 2.94 -4.38 -2.40
CA LEU A 33 3.18 -5.37 -3.46
C LEU A 33 3.70 -6.69 -2.90
N GLN A 34 4.59 -6.64 -1.91
CA GLN A 34 5.10 -7.84 -1.24
C GLN A 34 3.98 -8.60 -0.53
N LEU A 35 3.11 -7.88 0.19
CA LEU A 35 1.96 -8.48 0.86
C LEU A 35 1.01 -9.14 -0.13
N TYR A 36 0.65 -8.45 -1.22
CA TYR A 36 -0.19 -9.01 -2.29
C TYR A 36 0.40 -10.29 -2.90
N ARG A 37 1.70 -10.29 -3.20
CA ARG A 37 2.39 -11.49 -3.71
C ARG A 37 2.39 -12.62 -2.70
N ARG A 38 2.49 -12.32 -1.40
CA ARG A 38 2.46 -13.32 -0.34
C ARG A 38 1.10 -14.00 -0.25
N TYR A 39 -0.01 -13.26 -0.31
CA TYR A 39 -1.35 -13.84 -0.42
C TYR A 39 -1.45 -14.82 -1.58
N GLN A 40 -1.05 -14.40 -2.78
CA GLN A 40 -1.09 -15.28 -3.96
C GLN A 40 -0.20 -16.52 -3.79
N CYS A 41 0.98 -16.36 -3.18
CA CYS A 41 1.89 -17.48 -2.93
C CYS A 41 1.27 -18.51 -2.00
N VAL A 42 0.64 -18.08 -0.90
CA VAL A 42 -0.02 -18.95 0.07
C VAL A 42 -1.16 -19.71 -0.59
N ILE A 43 -2.04 -19.00 -1.31
CA ILE A 43 -3.21 -19.60 -1.95
C ILE A 43 -2.77 -20.63 -3.00
N ARG A 44 -1.79 -20.30 -3.84
CA ARG A 44 -1.28 -21.22 -4.88
C ARG A 44 -0.60 -22.48 -4.31
N ARG A 45 -0.01 -22.38 -3.12
CA ARG A 45 0.65 -23.51 -2.43
C ARG A 45 -0.29 -24.32 -1.54
N SER A 46 -1.53 -23.87 -1.35
CA SER A 46 -2.52 -24.61 -0.56
C SER A 46 -3.03 -25.85 -1.29
N ASN A 47 -3.52 -26.82 -0.52
CA ASN A 47 -4.07 -28.09 -1.03
C ASN A 47 -5.50 -27.96 -1.61
N LEU A 48 -6.03 -26.74 -1.71
CA LEU A 48 -7.36 -26.47 -2.25
C LEU A 48 -7.52 -26.97 -3.68
N THR A 49 -8.77 -27.15 -4.13
CA THR A 49 -9.06 -27.46 -5.53
C THR A 49 -8.65 -26.27 -6.43
N PRO A 50 -8.40 -26.50 -7.74
CA PRO A 50 -8.09 -25.41 -8.66
C PRO A 50 -9.19 -24.35 -8.74
N HIS A 51 -10.45 -24.74 -8.57
CA HIS A 51 -11.59 -23.83 -8.57
C HIS A 51 -11.53 -22.89 -7.36
N ASP A 52 -11.46 -23.45 -6.15
CA ASP A 52 -11.43 -22.66 -4.90
C ASP A 52 -10.19 -21.75 -4.85
N ARG A 53 -9.04 -22.21 -5.38
CA ARG A 53 -7.84 -21.37 -5.51
C ARG A 53 -8.09 -20.16 -6.39
N ASN A 54 -8.76 -20.34 -7.54
CA ASN A 54 -9.04 -19.23 -8.44
C ASN A 54 -10.02 -18.24 -7.82
N GLU A 55 -11.10 -18.72 -7.18
CA GLU A 55 -12.04 -17.86 -6.47
C GLU A 55 -11.34 -17.03 -5.38
N LEU A 56 -10.48 -17.67 -4.59
CA LEU A 56 -9.77 -17.00 -3.51
C LEU A 56 -8.72 -16.01 -4.03
N LEU A 57 -8.06 -16.31 -5.16
CA LEU A 57 -7.17 -15.37 -5.84
C LEU A 57 -7.92 -14.15 -6.38
N ASP A 58 -9.12 -14.34 -6.92
CA ASP A 58 -9.97 -13.25 -7.41
C ASP A 58 -10.52 -12.39 -6.27
N TRP A 59 -10.87 -13.00 -5.14
CA TRP A 59 -11.18 -12.28 -3.92
C TRP A 59 -10.01 -11.41 -3.47
N VAL A 60 -8.78 -11.95 -3.35
CA VAL A 60 -7.60 -11.13 -2.98
C VAL A 60 -7.38 -9.98 -3.96
N ARG A 61 -7.54 -10.21 -5.27
CA ARG A 61 -7.43 -9.13 -6.27
C ARG A 61 -8.45 -8.03 -6.02
N HIS A 62 -9.68 -8.40 -5.69
CA HIS A 62 -10.75 -7.46 -5.39
C HIS A 62 -10.43 -6.62 -4.15
N GLU A 63 -10.02 -7.25 -3.05
CA GLU A 63 -9.67 -6.58 -1.79
C GLU A 63 -8.60 -5.52 -2.00
N PHE A 64 -7.50 -5.86 -2.69
CA PHE A 64 -6.43 -4.89 -2.96
C PHE A 64 -6.86 -3.78 -3.92
N LYS A 65 -7.82 -4.05 -4.83
CA LYS A 65 -8.37 -3.05 -5.74
C LYS A 65 -9.28 -2.05 -5.01
N GLN A 66 -10.03 -2.47 -4.00
CA GLN A 66 -10.86 -1.59 -3.17
C GLN A 66 -10.02 -0.52 -2.47
N HIS A 67 -8.78 -0.83 -2.10
CA HIS A 67 -7.87 0.11 -1.44
C HIS A 67 -6.94 0.87 -2.40
N ARG A 68 -7.15 0.79 -3.72
CA ARG A 68 -6.26 1.42 -4.71
C ARG A 68 -6.18 2.95 -4.57
N THR A 69 -7.25 3.57 -4.09
CA THR A 69 -7.34 5.02 -3.88
C THR A 69 -6.91 5.45 -2.48
N ALA A 70 -6.52 4.51 -1.61
CA ALA A 70 -6.02 4.84 -0.28
C ALA A 70 -4.75 5.69 -0.41
N SER A 71 -4.80 6.88 0.17
CA SER A 71 -3.70 7.85 0.20
C SER A 71 -3.40 8.21 1.66
N GLY A 72 -2.18 8.67 1.90
CA GLY A 72 -1.67 8.93 3.25
C GLY A 72 -0.89 7.75 3.81
N GLN A 73 0.33 8.03 4.26
CA GLN A 73 1.25 7.01 4.75
C GLN A 73 0.69 6.23 5.93
N ASP A 74 -0.02 6.90 6.85
CA ASP A 74 -0.54 6.27 8.07
C ASP A 74 -1.73 5.35 7.78
N VAL A 75 -2.56 5.70 6.79
CA VAL A 75 -3.61 4.84 6.27
C VAL A 75 -2.99 3.59 5.65
N ILE A 76 -1.98 3.74 4.80
CA ILE A 76 -1.30 2.61 4.15
C ILE A 76 -0.62 1.70 5.18
N LYS A 77 0.05 2.26 6.21
CA LYS A 77 0.66 1.48 7.30
C LYS A 77 -0.39 0.69 8.09
N THR A 78 -1.55 1.30 8.34
CA THR A 78 -2.67 0.65 9.04
C THR A 78 -3.22 -0.51 8.19
N LEU A 79 -3.49 -0.28 6.91
CA LEU A 79 -3.93 -1.30 5.97
C LEU A 79 -2.91 -2.44 5.80
N LEU A 80 -1.62 -2.13 5.78
CA LEU A 80 -0.54 -3.13 5.76
C LEU A 80 -0.55 -4.00 7.03
N SER A 81 -0.74 -3.37 8.20
CA SER A 81 -0.78 -4.08 9.48
C SER A 81 -1.99 -5.02 9.54
N GLU A 82 -3.15 -4.52 9.14
CA GLU A 82 -4.39 -5.30 9.07
C GLU A 82 -4.27 -6.43 8.04
N GLY A 83 -3.81 -6.13 6.83
CA GLY A 83 -3.64 -7.14 5.78
C GLY A 83 -2.64 -8.24 6.14
N ARG A 84 -1.59 -7.93 6.94
CA ARG A 84 -0.67 -8.95 7.50
C ARG A 84 -1.36 -9.83 8.53
N ARG A 85 -2.20 -9.25 9.40
CA ARG A 85 -2.98 -10.02 10.37
C ARG A 85 -3.94 -10.97 9.67
N GLN A 86 -4.68 -10.47 8.68
CA GLN A 86 -5.60 -11.28 7.87
C GLN A 86 -4.88 -12.42 7.15
N LEU A 87 -3.69 -12.17 6.61
CA LEU A 87 -2.88 -13.20 5.94
C LEU A 87 -2.49 -14.32 6.91
N ASN A 88 -2.09 -13.98 8.14
CA ASN A 88 -1.77 -14.99 9.16
C ASN A 88 -2.98 -15.85 9.49
N THR A 89 -4.17 -15.24 9.60
CA THR A 89 -5.42 -15.98 9.81
C THR A 89 -5.70 -16.90 8.62
N LEU A 90 -5.57 -16.40 7.38
CA LEU A 90 -5.78 -17.17 6.17
C LEU A 90 -4.82 -18.37 6.07
N GLU A 91 -3.52 -18.16 6.32
CA GLU A 91 -2.51 -19.23 6.33
C GLU A 91 -2.89 -20.35 7.31
N ARG A 92 -3.37 -20.00 8.51
CA ARG A 92 -3.85 -20.99 9.51
C ARG A 92 -5.10 -21.72 9.04
N SER A 93 -6.09 -21.01 8.51
CA SER A 93 -7.32 -21.63 8.01
C SER A 93 -7.04 -22.61 6.87
N LEU A 94 -6.15 -22.25 5.94
CA LEU A 94 -5.75 -23.13 4.84
C LEU A 94 -4.95 -24.35 5.30
N MET A 95 -4.14 -24.22 6.36
CA MET A 95 -3.44 -25.33 6.97
C MET A 95 -4.41 -26.34 7.61
N LEU A 96 -5.49 -25.84 8.23
CA LEU A 96 -6.51 -26.69 8.86
C LEU A 96 -7.45 -27.33 7.83
N ALA A 97 -7.84 -26.59 6.80
CA ALA A 97 -8.73 -27.08 5.75
C ALA A 97 -8.07 -28.11 4.81
N GLY A 98 -6.74 -28.21 4.83
CA GLY A 98 -5.96 -29.17 4.04
C GLY A 98 -5.60 -30.47 4.79
N GLN A 99 -6.17 -30.71 5.97
CA GLN A 99 -6.09 -31.99 6.68
C GLN A 99 -7.14 -32.99 6.19
#